data_AF-A0A396ZCM0-F1
#
_entry.id   AF-A0A396ZCM0-F1
#
_cell.length_a   1.000
_cell.length_b   1.000
_cell.length_c   1.000
_cell.angle_alpha   90.00
_cell.angle_beta   90.00
_cell.angle_gamma   90.00
#
_symmetry.space_group_name_H-M   'P 1'
#
loop_
_entity.id
_entity.type
_entity.pdbx_description
1 polymer ?
#
loop_
_entity_poly.entity_id
_entity_poly.type
_entity_poly.pdbx_seq_one_letter_code
_entity_poly.pdbx_strand_id
1 'polypeptide(L)'
;MKPKILIRISSILMLIFTIGHSFGHFTRYNTVDLRAISTITAMQMTKIPMDGVDKTYDQFYSGMSLNLSITVFSLVILLWLLSNLESKHPKVVMKLLIPIFFCVFGFSITGFVYFFPAPTLISCLGALSILGSIFLLRKES
;
A
#
# COMPACT_ATOMS: atom_id res chain seq x y z
N MET A 1 -8.68 23.93 2.92
CA MET A 1 -8.90 22.63 3.61
C MET A 1 -7.96 22.54 4.80
N LYS A 2 -8.34 21.87 5.90
CA LYS A 2 -7.44 21.67 7.04
C LYS A 2 -6.46 20.52 6.75
N PRO A 3 -5.17 20.59 7.14
CA PRO A 3 -4.20 19.51 6.95
C PRO A 3 -4.73 18.15 7.43
N LYS A 4 -5.43 18.15 8.58
CA LYS A 4 -6.14 17.00 9.15
C LYS A 4 -6.99 16.23 8.15
N ILE A 5 -7.80 16.94 7.36
CA ILE A 5 -8.75 16.32 6.44
C ILE A 5 -8.00 15.58 5.33
N LEU A 6 -6.93 16.17 4.79
CA LEU A 6 -6.12 15.52 3.76
C LEU A 6 -5.39 14.28 4.28
N ILE A 7 -4.90 14.31 5.53
CA ILE A 7 -4.28 13.12 6.14
C ILE A 7 -5.35 12.03 6.36
N ARG A 8 -6.56 12.38 6.79
CA ARG A 8 -7.69 11.44 6.94
C ARG A 8 -8.10 10.82 5.61
N ILE A 9 -8.21 11.62 4.55
CA ILE A 9 -8.50 11.12 3.20
C ILE A 9 -7.43 10.12 2.77
N SER A 10 -6.16 10.46 2.97
CA SER A 10 -5.04 9.55 2.67
C SER A 10 -5.14 8.23 3.45
N SER A 11 -5.47 8.29 4.75
CA SER A 11 -5.66 7.11 5.60
C SER A 11 -6.79 6.21 5.09
N ILE A 12 -7.94 6.80 4.72
CA ILE A 12 -9.09 6.06 4.18
C ILE A 12 -8.75 5.45 2.81
N LEU A 13 -8.07 6.18 1.93
CA LEU A 13 -7.64 5.65 0.63
C LEU A 13 -6.67 4.48 0.80
N MET A 14 -5.74 4.55 1.76
CA MET A 14 -4.84 3.43 2.07
C MET A 14 -5.58 2.24 2.67
N LEU A 15 -6.68 2.46 3.39
CA LEU A 15 -7.53 1.38 3.89
C LEU A 15 -8.25 0.67 2.74
N ILE A 16 -8.82 1.44 1.80
CA ILE A 16 -9.44 0.89 0.58
C ILE A 16 -8.40 0.10 -0.23
N PHE A 17 -7.19 0.65 -0.41
CA PHE A 17 -6.09 -0.04 -1.07
C PHE A 17 -5.77 -1.36 -0.37
N THR A 18 -5.63 -1.36 0.96
CA THR A 18 -5.31 -2.56 1.75
C THR A 18 -6.38 -3.65 1.61
N ILE A 19 -7.66 -3.25 1.68
CA ILE A 19 -8.79 -4.18 1.52
C ILE A 19 -8.81 -4.75 0.10
N GLY A 20 -8.70 -3.89 -0.92
CA GLY A 20 -8.71 -4.31 -2.31
C GLY A 20 -7.54 -5.24 -2.65
N HIS A 21 -6.33 -4.89 -2.18
CA HIS A 21 -5.14 -5.72 -2.33
C HIS A 21 -5.31 -7.09 -1.66
N SER A 22 -5.81 -7.12 -0.42
CA SER A 22 -6.01 -8.36 0.32
C SER A 22 -7.07 -9.23 -0.34
N PHE A 23 -8.18 -8.63 -0.81
CA PHE A 23 -9.20 -9.34 -1.56
C PHE A 23 -8.64 -9.95 -2.85
N GLY A 24 -7.90 -9.16 -3.65
CA GLY A 24 -7.24 -9.65 -4.86
C GLY A 24 -6.26 -10.80 -4.58
N HIS A 25 -5.50 -10.71 -3.49
CA HIS A 25 -4.60 -11.78 -3.04
C HIS A 25 -5.35 -13.08 -2.74
N PHE A 26 -6.38 -13.04 -1.89
CA PHE A 26 -7.11 -14.24 -1.46
C PHE A 26 -8.00 -14.83 -2.55
N THR A 27 -8.43 -14.01 -3.51
CA THR A 27 -9.28 -14.46 -4.63
C THR A 27 -8.50 -14.84 -5.88
N ARG A 28 -7.17 -14.74 -5.89
CA ARG A 28 -6.33 -15.02 -7.07
C ARG A 28 -6.47 -16.44 -7.63
N TYR A 29 -6.88 -17.39 -6.79
CA TYR A 29 -7.13 -18.78 -7.18
C TYR A 29 -8.48 -18.96 -7.90
N ASN A 30 -9.38 -17.99 -7.78
CA ASN A 30 -10.73 -18.03 -8.35
C ASN A 30 -10.68 -17.51 -9.79
N THR A 31 -10.16 -18.33 -10.70
CA THR A 31 -10.10 -18.04 -12.13
C THR A 31 -10.56 -19.24 -12.95
N VAL A 32 -11.19 -18.97 -14.10
CA VAL A 32 -11.59 -19.98 -15.08
C VAL A 32 -10.61 -20.07 -16.26
N ASP A 33 -9.60 -19.19 -16.30
CA ASP A 33 -8.57 -19.22 -17.34
C ASP A 33 -7.60 -20.37 -17.11
N LEU A 34 -7.58 -21.34 -18.02
CA LEU A 34 -6.71 -22.52 -17.98
C LEU A 34 -5.21 -22.16 -17.93
N ARG A 35 -4.79 -21.04 -18.54
CA ARG A 35 -3.39 -20.58 -18.48
C ARG A 35 -3.03 -20.05 -17.10
N ALA A 36 -3.95 -19.32 -16.47
CA ALA A 36 -3.76 -18.85 -15.10
C ALA A 36 -3.72 -20.03 -14.12
N ILE A 37 -4.65 -20.99 -14.25
CA ILE A 37 -4.67 -22.21 -13.43
C ILE A 37 -3.35 -22.97 -13.53
N SER A 38 -2.89 -23.28 -14.75
CA SER A 38 -1.63 -24.00 -14.95
C SER A 38 -0.41 -23.26 -14.39
N THR A 39 -0.37 -21.93 -14.52
CA THR A 39 0.70 -21.10 -13.94
C THR A 39 0.71 -21.16 -12.41
N ILE A 40 -0.46 -21.01 -11.79
CA ILE A 40 -0.61 -21.09 -10.34
C ILE A 40 -0.22 -22.48 -9.83
N THR A 41 -0.68 -23.54 -10.49
CA THR A 41 -0.29 -24.92 -10.14
C THR A 41 1.22 -25.12 -10.24
N ALA A 42 1.87 -24.59 -11.28
CA ALA A 42 3.32 -24.65 -11.39
C ALA A 42 4.02 -23.91 -10.24
N MET A 43 3.54 -22.73 -9.85
CA MET A 43 4.07 -21.99 -8.69
C MET A 43 3.87 -22.74 -7.36
N GLN A 44 2.76 -23.46 -7.21
CA GLN A 44 2.46 -24.27 -6.04
C GLN A 44 3.33 -25.53 -5.94
N MET A 45 3.76 -26.09 -7.07
CA MET A 45 4.58 -27.31 -7.12
C MET A 45 6.09 -27.03 -7.13
N THR A 46 6.50 -25.83 -7.54
CA THR A 46 7.92 -25.49 -7.71
C THR A 46 8.49 -24.87 -6.43
N LYS A 47 9.55 -25.47 -5.88
CA LYS A 47 10.27 -24.93 -4.72
C LYS A 47 11.21 -23.78 -5.13
N ILE A 48 11.35 -22.79 -4.26
CA ILE A 48 12.36 -21.74 -4.45
C ILE A 48 13.75 -22.30 -4.15
N PRO A 49 14.78 -22.01 -4.96
CA PRO A 49 16.14 -22.45 -4.69
C PRO A 49 16.84 -21.50 -3.69
N MET A 50 16.23 -21.31 -2.52
CA MET A 50 16.79 -20.48 -1.44
C MET A 50 17.21 -21.37 -0.26
N ASP A 51 18.47 -21.23 0.15
CA ASP A 51 19.17 -21.88 1.27
C ASP A 51 18.35 -22.84 2.15
N GLY A 52 18.15 -24.08 1.68
CA GLY A 52 17.54 -25.16 2.47
C GLY A 52 16.07 -24.96 2.87
N VAL A 53 15.40 -23.93 2.36
CA VAL A 53 14.01 -23.64 2.71
C VAL A 53 13.05 -24.45 1.84
N ASP A 54 12.20 -25.23 2.49
CA ASP A 54 11.11 -25.95 1.81
C ASP A 54 9.87 -25.05 1.62
N LYS A 55 9.99 -24.06 0.73
CA LYS A 55 8.88 -23.18 0.33
C LYS A 55 8.71 -23.15 -1.18
N THR A 56 7.46 -23.06 -1.61
CA THR A 56 7.10 -22.98 -3.03
C THR A 56 7.08 -21.53 -3.51
N TYR A 57 7.15 -21.31 -4.82
CA TYR A 57 7.02 -19.96 -5.40
C TYR A 57 5.67 -19.32 -5.02
N ASP A 58 4.59 -20.10 -4.94
CA ASP A 58 3.27 -19.62 -4.49
C ASP A 58 3.31 -19.13 -3.03
N GLN A 59 3.96 -19.88 -2.14
CA GLN A 59 4.13 -19.48 -0.74
C GLN A 59 5.01 -18.25 -0.59
N PHE A 60 6.09 -18.15 -1.36
CA PHE A 60 6.96 -16.98 -1.36
C PHE A 60 6.21 -15.72 -1.83
N TYR A 61 5.48 -15.82 -2.94
CA TYR A 61 4.63 -14.74 -3.44
C TYR A 61 3.54 -14.37 -2.43
N SER A 62 2.94 -15.34 -1.73
CA SER A 62 2.00 -15.07 -0.65
C SER A 62 2.61 -14.32 0.51
N GLY A 63 3.79 -14.72 0.98
CA GLY A 63 4.50 -14.03 2.05
C GLY A 63 4.79 -12.57 1.68
N MET A 64 5.30 -12.32 0.48
CA MET A 64 5.53 -10.94 -0.01
C MET A 64 4.24 -10.12 -0.08
N SER A 65 3.16 -10.72 -0.59
CA SER A 65 1.85 -10.07 -0.67
C SER A 65 1.29 -9.73 0.71
N LEU A 66 1.38 -10.63 1.68
CA LEU A 66 0.92 -10.39 3.05
C LEU A 66 1.75 -9.30 3.74
N ASN A 67 3.08 -9.28 3.53
CA ASN A 67 3.94 -8.22 4.03
C ASN A 67 3.52 -6.84 3.50
N LEU A 68 3.13 -6.75 2.22
CA LEU A 68 2.58 -5.52 1.67
C LEU A 68 1.27 -5.13 2.36
N SER A 69 0.31 -6.05 2.52
CA SER A 69 -0.95 -5.77 3.23
C SER A 69 -0.71 -5.28 4.67
N ILE A 70 0.20 -5.92 5.41
CA ILE A 70 0.58 -5.49 6.77
C ILE A 70 1.18 -4.08 6.75
N THR A 71 2.11 -3.82 5.83
CA THR A 71 2.77 -2.52 5.69
C THR A 71 1.76 -1.41 5.42
N VAL A 72 0.88 -1.59 4.43
CA VAL A 72 -0.12 -0.56 4.10
C VAL A 72 -1.13 -0.40 5.23
N PHE A 73 -1.54 -1.47 5.91
CA PHE A 73 -2.40 -1.37 7.09
C PHE A 73 -1.74 -0.58 8.23
N SER A 74 -0.46 -0.80 8.49
CA SER A 74 0.31 0.02 9.44
C SER A 74 0.34 1.49 9.03
N LEU A 75 0.46 1.80 7.73
CA LEU A 75 0.39 3.18 7.23
C LEU A 75 -0.99 3.81 7.43
N VAL A 76 -2.08 3.04 7.29
CA VAL A 76 -3.45 3.51 7.60
C VAL A 76 -3.51 4.01 9.03
N ILE A 77 -3.03 3.21 9.98
CA ILE A 77 -3.00 3.54 11.41
C ILE A 77 -2.10 4.75 11.67
N LEU A 78 -0.89 4.77 11.09
CA LEU A 78 0.03 5.90 11.26
C LEU A 78 -0.59 7.22 10.76
N LEU A 79 -1.16 7.23 9.56
CA LEU A 79 -1.84 8.42 9.01
C LEU A 79 -3.01 8.83 9.91
N TRP A 80 -3.77 7.86 10.42
CA TRP A 80 -4.87 8.13 11.36
C TRP A 80 -4.37 8.82 12.64
N LEU A 81 -3.26 8.34 13.22
CA LEU A 81 -2.64 8.93 14.41
C LEU A 81 -2.05 10.31 14.14
N LEU A 82 -1.32 10.48 13.04
CA LEU A 82 -0.71 11.76 12.65
C LEU A 82 -1.75 12.86 12.43
N SER A 83 -2.93 12.50 11.90
CA SER A 83 -4.05 13.43 11.75
C SER A 83 -4.78 13.79 13.06
N ASN A 84 -4.34 13.26 14.20
CA ASN A 84 -4.77 13.74 15.52
C ASN A 84 -3.70 14.59 16.22
N LEU A 85 -2.47 14.60 15.71
CA LEU A 85 -1.30 15.26 16.30
C LEU A 85 -0.88 16.52 15.55
N GLU A 86 -1.44 16.76 14.36
CA GLU A 86 -1.05 17.82 13.43
C GLU A 86 -1.21 19.21 14.04
N SER A 87 -2.26 19.43 14.84
CA SER A 87 -2.50 20.73 15.48
C SER A 87 -1.56 21.00 16.65
N LYS A 88 -1.07 19.96 17.34
CA LYS A 88 -0.15 20.08 18.48
C LYS A 88 1.31 20.14 18.04
N HIS A 89 1.66 19.38 17.00
CA HIS A 89 3.05 19.20 16.56
C HIS A 89 3.19 19.26 15.02
N PRO A 90 2.86 20.39 14.37
CA PRO A 90 2.78 20.48 12.90
C PRO A 90 4.10 20.14 12.21
N LYS A 91 5.23 20.64 12.73
CA LYS A 91 6.57 20.38 12.17
C LYS A 91 6.97 18.91 12.25
N VAL A 92 6.60 18.22 13.33
CA VAL A 92 6.91 16.78 13.51
C VAL A 92 6.05 15.96 12.55
N VAL A 93 4.75 16.24 12.48
CA VAL A 93 3.85 15.55 11.55
C VAL A 93 4.30 15.74 10.11
N MET A 94 4.65 16.95 9.70
CA MET A 94 5.17 17.22 8.35
C MET A 94 6.40 16.37 8.04
N LYS A 95 7.38 16.30 8.94
CA LYS A 95 8.60 15.49 8.73
C LYS A 95 8.30 14.00 8.60
N LEU A 96 7.32 13.48 9.33
CA LEU A 96 6.90 12.08 9.24
C LEU A 96 6.05 11.78 7.99
N LEU A 97 5.32 12.77 7.46
CA LEU A 97 4.55 12.60 6.23
C LEU A 97 5.44 12.49 4.98
N ILE A 98 6.65 13.07 4.97
CA ILE A 98 7.58 13.02 3.82
C ILE A 98 7.95 11.57 3.43
N PRO A 99 8.48 10.72 4.34
CA PRO A 99 8.80 9.34 3.97
C PRO A 99 7.55 8.52 3.62
N ILE A 100 6.41 8.79 4.26
CA ILE A 100 5.13 8.13 3.93
C ILE A 100 4.70 8.51 2.51
N PHE A 101 4.85 9.78 2.11
CA PHE A 101 4.57 10.23 0.75
C PHE A 101 5.39 9.44 -0.28
N PHE A 102 6.70 9.32 -0.10
CA PHE A 102 7.54 8.57 -1.03
C PHE A 102 7.16 7.09 -1.11
N CYS A 103 6.79 6.48 0.02
CA CYS A 103 6.32 5.10 0.06
C CYS A 103 5.00 4.93 -0.73
N VAL A 104 3.99 5.76 -0.46
CA VAL A 104 2.68 5.68 -1.13
C VAL A 104 2.78 6.06 -2.61
N PHE A 105 3.63 7.04 -2.95
CA PHE A 105 3.92 7.38 -4.35
C PHE A 105 4.63 6.24 -5.08
N GLY A 106 5.55 5.54 -4.41
CA GLY A 106 6.19 4.33 -4.92
C GLY A 106 5.16 3.24 -5.27
N PHE A 107 4.14 3.03 -4.44
CA PHE A 107 3.03 2.12 -4.77
C PHE A 107 2.25 2.54 -6.00
N SER A 108 2.12 3.84 -6.27
CA SER A 108 1.49 4.32 -7.50
C SER A 108 2.33 4.02 -8.73
N ILE A 109 3.65 4.21 -8.65
CA ILE A 109 4.57 3.87 -9.75
C ILE A 109 4.53 2.37 -10.04
N THR A 110 4.68 1.52 -9.03
CA THR A 110 4.64 0.07 -9.24
C THR A 110 3.25 -0.39 -9.69
N GLY A 111 2.19 0.22 -9.13
CA GLY A 111 0.81 0.15 -9.61
C GLY A 111 0.70 0.31 -11.13
N PHE A 112 1.25 1.41 -11.64
CA PHE A 112 1.18 1.78 -13.04
C PHE A 112 1.98 0.82 -13.94
N VAL A 113 3.16 0.39 -13.50
CA VAL A 113 4.09 -0.40 -14.31
C VAL A 113 3.72 -1.89 -14.34
N TYR A 114 3.33 -2.47 -13.20
CA TYR A 114 3.22 -3.92 -13.03
C TYR A 114 1.79 -4.43 -12.79
N PHE A 115 0.85 -3.55 -12.44
CA PHE A 115 -0.50 -3.93 -12.06
C PHE A 115 -1.54 -3.33 -13.02
N PHE A 116 -2.69 -2.93 -12.48
CA PHE A 116 -3.83 -2.41 -13.22
C PHE A 116 -4.28 -1.06 -12.64
N PRO A 117 -5.16 -0.30 -13.31
CA PRO A 117 -5.41 1.10 -12.96
C PRO A 117 -5.94 1.36 -11.53
N ALA A 118 -6.71 0.44 -10.94
CA ALA A 118 -7.36 0.69 -9.66
C ALA A 118 -6.38 0.96 -8.49
N PRO A 119 -5.41 0.08 -8.17
CA PRO A 119 -4.42 0.36 -7.13
C PRO A 119 -3.59 1.63 -7.43
N THR A 120 -3.28 1.89 -8.70
CA THR A 120 -2.54 3.07 -9.15
C THR A 120 -3.25 4.37 -8.83
N LEU A 121 -4.54 4.46 -9.15
CA LEU A 121 -5.34 5.67 -8.93
C LEU A 121 -5.53 5.94 -7.44
N ILE A 122 -5.83 4.90 -6.64
CA ILE A 122 -6.05 5.03 -5.20
C ILE A 122 -4.77 5.49 -4.49
N SER A 123 -3.63 4.88 -4.83
CA SER A 123 -2.33 5.28 -4.26
C SER A 123 -1.87 6.65 -4.74
N CYS A 124 -2.13 7.02 -6.00
CA CYS A 124 -1.84 8.36 -6.52
C CYS A 124 -2.63 9.44 -5.76
N LEU A 125 -3.95 9.26 -5.61
CA LEU A 125 -4.80 10.19 -4.86
C LEU A 125 -4.40 10.28 -3.38
N GLY A 126 -3.99 9.15 -2.78
CA GLY A 126 -3.42 9.13 -1.44
C GLY A 126 -2.13 9.93 -1.33
N ALA A 127 -1.19 9.73 -2.25
CA ALA A 127 0.07 10.47 -2.30
C ALA A 127 -0.15 11.98 -2.49
N LEU A 128 -1.04 12.37 -3.41
CA LEU A 128 -1.39 13.78 -3.65
C LEU A 128 -2.06 14.42 -2.41
N SER A 129 -2.89 13.66 -1.70
CA SER A 129 -3.50 14.12 -0.45
C SER A 129 -2.45 14.34 0.65
N ILE A 130 -1.47 13.44 0.79
CA ILE A 130 -0.34 13.62 1.71
C ILE A 130 0.48 14.86 1.32
N LEU A 131 0.81 15.00 0.04
CA LEU A 131 1.58 16.12 -0.49
C LEU A 131 0.89 17.46 -0.22
N GLY A 132 -0.42 17.53 -0.46
CA GLY A 132 -1.23 18.71 -0.11
C GLY A 132 -1.19 19.03 1.38
N SER A 133 -1.21 18.01 2.25
CA SER A 133 -1.09 18.21 3.70
C SER A 133 0.29 18.75 4.10
N ILE A 134 1.37 18.24 3.51
CA ILE A 134 2.74 18.74 3.73
C ILE A 134 2.84 20.22 3.37
N PHE A 135 2.28 20.64 2.22
CA PHE A 135 2.29 22.05 1.81
C PHE A 135 1.49 22.95 2.76
N LEU A 136 0.33 22.49 3.26
CA LEU A 136 -0.46 23.26 4.21
C LEU A 136 0.24 23.38 5.57
N LEU A 137 0.84 22.30 6.09
CA LEU A 137 1.58 22.32 7.36
C LEU A 137 2.80 23.22 7.30
N ARG A 138 3.48 23.31 6.14
CA ARG A 138 4.62 24.22 5.93
C ARG A 138 4.21 25.69 6.01
N LYS A 139 3.00 26.04 5.58
CA LYS A 139 2.50 27.42 5.61
C LYS A 139 2.17 27.89 7.03
N GLU A 140 1.86 26.96 7.93
CA GLU A 140 1.45 27.21 9.31
C GLU A 140 2.64 27.24 10.31
N SER A 141 3.88 27.01 9.84
CA SER A 141 5.06 26.67 10.67
C SER A 141 6.20 27.67 10.60
#